data_AF-A0A7S3LU12-F1
#
_entry.id   AF-A0A7S3LU12-F1
#
_cell.length_a   1.000
_cell.length_b   1.000
_cell.length_c   1.000
_cell.angle_alpha   90.00
_cell.angle_beta   90.00
_cell.angle_gamma   90.00
#
_symmetry.space_group_name_H-M   'P 1'
#
loop_
_entity.id
_entity.type
_entity.pdbx_description
1 polymer ?
#
loop_
_entity_poly.entity_id
_entity_poly.type
_entity_poly.pdbx_seq_one_letter_code
_entity_poly.pdbx_strand_id
1 'polypeptide(L)'
;MSSARPHLVFVYGTLKRGFFNHHLLQKEGAVYKCDGITAEEYPLRCDKYFVPFLLNDAGSGKKVRGEVYSVTDAVLADLDELEKVPIYYERKVVKVEDAKQNENEAAFDCFVYFRTSSAPSLSSPHSNGRVFAEYAIEDHRAHYVPRHQREELLVVDEFSK
;
A
#
# COMPACT_ATOMS: atom_id res chain seq x y z
N MET A 1 27.81 -19.23 -0.32
CA MET A 1 26.71 -18.43 0.25
C MET A 1 25.49 -18.69 -0.61
N SER A 2 24.43 -19.26 -0.03
CA SER A 2 23.18 -19.49 -0.78
C SER A 2 22.62 -18.14 -1.19
N SER A 3 22.52 -17.88 -2.49
CA SER A 3 21.82 -16.70 -3.01
C SER A 3 20.34 -16.93 -2.75
N ALA A 4 19.82 -16.46 -1.62
CA ALA A 4 18.38 -16.42 -1.40
C ALA A 4 17.73 -15.68 -2.58
N ARG A 5 16.68 -16.26 -3.15
CA ARG A 5 15.94 -15.60 -4.23
C ARG A 5 15.28 -14.36 -3.64
N PRO A 6 15.39 -13.19 -4.29
CA PRO A 6 14.78 -11.98 -3.77
C PRO A 6 13.25 -12.09 -3.84
N HIS A 7 12.58 -11.39 -2.94
CA HIS A 7 11.12 -11.34 -2.89
C HIS A 7 10.59 -10.29 -3.85
N LEU A 8 9.42 -10.53 -4.44
CA LEU A 8 8.70 -9.48 -5.16
C LEU A 8 7.68 -8.85 -4.21
N VAL A 9 7.65 -7.53 -4.16
CA VAL A 9 6.70 -6.75 -3.36
C VAL A 9 5.98 -5.78 -4.27
N PHE A 10 4.65 -5.77 -4.18
CA PHE A 10 3.78 -4.82 -4.84
C PHE A 10 3.35 -3.73 -3.85
N VAL A 11 3.66 -2.48 -4.17
CA VAL A 11 3.31 -1.31 -3.36
C VAL A 11 2.28 -0.45 -4.07
N TYR A 12 1.20 -0.11 -3.36
CA TYR A 12 0.07 0.65 -3.91
C TYR A 12 -0.11 2.04 -3.28
N GLY A 13 0.60 2.32 -2.17
CA GLY A 13 0.40 3.51 -1.34
C GLY A 13 1.66 4.36 -1.18
N THR A 14 1.93 4.80 0.05
CA THR A 14 2.98 5.77 0.38
C THR A 14 4.43 5.30 0.15
N LEU A 15 4.63 4.04 -0.21
CA LEU A 15 5.92 3.46 -0.61
C LEU A 15 6.25 3.68 -2.10
N LYS A 16 5.26 4.02 -2.95
CA LYS A 16 5.48 4.30 -4.38
C LYS A 16 6.45 5.48 -4.57
N ARG A 17 7.12 5.55 -5.73
CA ARG A 17 7.97 6.70 -6.10
C ARG A 17 7.24 8.03 -5.92
N GLY A 18 7.97 9.02 -5.40
CA GLY A 18 7.44 10.37 -5.14
C GLY A 18 6.71 10.53 -3.80
N PHE A 19 6.42 9.44 -3.08
CA PHE A 19 5.80 9.49 -1.75
C PHE A 19 6.84 9.42 -0.62
N PHE A 20 6.44 9.85 0.58
CA PHE A 20 7.32 10.01 1.73
C PHE A 20 8.06 8.73 2.16
N ASN A 21 7.40 7.57 2.14
CA ASN A 21 8.02 6.31 2.59
C ASN A 21 8.88 5.63 1.51
N HIS A 22 8.97 6.19 0.30
CA HIS A 22 9.74 5.61 -0.80
C HIS A 22 11.23 5.42 -0.47
N HIS A 23 11.77 6.20 0.47
CA HIS A 23 13.16 6.07 0.93
C HIS A 23 13.52 4.65 1.41
N LEU A 24 12.57 3.84 1.89
CA LEU A 24 12.81 2.44 2.26
C LEU A 24 13.11 1.54 1.04
N LEU A 25 12.60 1.89 -0.14
CA LEU A 25 12.83 1.19 -1.40
C LEU A 25 13.97 1.78 -2.24
N GLN A 26 14.67 2.78 -1.70
CA GLN A 26 15.90 3.35 -2.29
C GLN A 26 17.17 2.77 -1.66
N LYS A 27 17.04 1.91 -0.65
CA LYS A 27 18.17 1.23 0.01
C LYS A 27 18.79 0.18 -0.90
N GLU A 28 20.05 -0.17 -0.62
CA GLU A 28 20.65 -1.36 -1.22
C GLU A 28 19.80 -2.61 -0.93
N GLY A 29 19.58 -3.43 -1.95
CA GLY A 29 18.72 -4.60 -1.84
C GLY A 29 17.25 -4.38 -2.22
N ALA A 30 16.88 -3.19 -2.70
CA ALA A 30 15.59 -2.93 -3.36
C ALA A 30 15.81 -2.52 -4.82
N VAL A 31 15.10 -3.16 -5.76
CA VAL A 31 15.23 -2.89 -7.19
C VAL A 31 13.84 -2.79 -7.83
N TYR A 32 13.50 -1.63 -8.37
CA TYR A 32 12.29 -1.44 -9.16
C TYR A 32 12.27 -2.38 -10.37
N LYS A 33 11.12 -2.99 -10.65
CA LYS A 33 10.91 -3.91 -11.77
C LYS A 33 10.01 -3.31 -12.83
N CYS A 34 8.78 -2.97 -12.46
CA CYS A 34 7.78 -2.42 -13.37
C CYS A 34 6.65 -1.71 -12.61
N ASP A 35 5.82 -1.01 -13.36
CA ASP A 35 4.51 -0.58 -12.87
C ASP A 35 3.58 -1.79 -12.95
N GLY A 36 2.83 -2.05 -11.89
CA GLY A 36 2.02 -3.25 -11.75
C GLY A 36 0.54 -2.94 -11.61
N ILE A 37 -0.30 -3.91 -12.00
CA ILE A 37 -1.72 -3.92 -11.72
C ILE A 37 -2.12 -5.26 -11.11
N THR A 38 -2.92 -5.26 -10.04
CA THR A 38 -3.39 -6.53 -9.45
C THR A 38 -4.22 -7.31 -10.46
N ALA A 39 -4.01 -8.63 -10.52
CA ALA A 39 -4.78 -9.51 -11.40
C ALA A 39 -6.25 -9.60 -10.95
N GLU A 40 -6.47 -9.62 -9.64
CA GLU A 40 -7.79 -9.56 -8.99
C GLU A 40 -8.17 -8.13 -8.60
N GLU A 41 -9.46 -7.89 -8.39
CA GLU A 41 -9.96 -6.64 -7.82
C GLU A 41 -9.85 -6.63 -6.30
N TYR A 42 -9.47 -5.48 -5.74
CA TYR A 42 -9.45 -5.25 -4.29
C TYR A 42 -9.98 -3.85 -3.93
N PRO A 43 -10.64 -3.67 -2.77
CA PRO A 43 -11.00 -2.34 -2.30
C PRO A 43 -9.79 -1.58 -1.75
N LEU A 44 -9.24 -0.68 -2.56
CA LEU A 44 -8.32 0.36 -2.08
C LEU A 44 -9.14 1.56 -1.59
N ARG A 45 -8.97 1.93 -0.31
CA ARG A 45 -9.67 3.03 0.35
C ARG A 45 -8.68 3.94 1.08
N CYS A 46 -9.18 5.09 1.52
CA CYS A 46 -8.41 6.02 2.35
C CYS A 46 -9.13 6.29 3.69
N ASP A 47 -8.37 6.36 4.79
CA ASP A 47 -8.89 6.77 6.10
C ASP A 47 -9.11 8.28 6.16
N LYS A 48 -9.75 8.80 7.23
CA LYS A 48 -10.08 10.24 7.39
C LYS A 48 -8.93 11.24 7.21
N TYR A 49 -7.68 10.78 7.21
CA TYR A 49 -6.47 11.57 6.98
C TYR A 49 -5.81 11.29 5.62
N PHE A 50 -6.58 10.68 4.72
CA PHE A 50 -6.21 10.22 3.40
C PHE A 50 -5.05 9.20 3.38
N VAL A 51 -4.94 8.36 4.43
CA VAL A 51 -3.97 7.25 4.46
C VAL A 51 -4.53 6.07 3.65
N PRO A 52 -3.79 5.56 2.64
CA PRO A 52 -4.28 4.48 1.82
C PRO A 52 -4.22 3.14 2.57
N PHE A 53 -5.25 2.32 2.37
CA PHE A 53 -5.27 0.95 2.87
C PHE A 53 -6.04 0.04 1.91
N LEU A 54 -5.51 -1.17 1.73
CA LEU A 54 -6.10 -2.19 0.87
C LEU A 54 -6.83 -3.22 1.72
N LEU A 55 -8.07 -3.56 1.35
CA LEU A 55 -8.85 -4.61 2.02
C LEU A 55 -8.68 -5.95 1.30
N ASN A 56 -8.51 -7.02 2.06
CA ASN A 56 -8.39 -8.38 1.55
C ASN A 56 -9.78 -8.96 1.24
N ASP A 57 -10.43 -8.40 0.23
CA ASP A 57 -11.76 -8.77 -0.25
C ASP A 57 -11.71 -8.96 -1.78
N ALA A 58 -11.06 -10.05 -2.19
CA ALA A 58 -10.75 -10.32 -3.59
C ALA A 58 -12.02 -10.44 -4.45
N GLY A 59 -11.98 -9.86 -5.66
CA GLY A 59 -13.12 -9.83 -6.58
C GLY A 59 -14.08 -8.67 -6.31
N SER A 60 -13.74 -7.76 -5.39
CA SER A 60 -14.49 -6.54 -5.13
C SER A 60 -13.62 -5.31 -5.31
N GLY A 61 -14.24 -4.16 -5.57
CA GLY A 61 -13.52 -2.90 -5.71
C GLY A 61 -13.00 -2.69 -7.13
N LYS A 62 -11.68 -2.62 -7.31
CA LYS A 62 -11.03 -2.37 -8.61
C LYS A 62 -9.70 -3.10 -8.70
N LYS A 63 -9.22 -3.36 -9.91
CA LYS A 63 -7.80 -3.68 -10.13
C LYS A 63 -6.94 -2.49 -9.68
N VAL A 64 -5.99 -2.72 -8.78
CA VAL A 64 -5.20 -1.67 -8.13
C VAL A 64 -3.88 -1.49 -8.85
N ARG A 65 -3.55 -0.24 -9.19
CA ARG A 65 -2.28 0.17 -9.79
C ARG A 65 -1.24 0.48 -8.72
N GLY A 66 -0.02 0.06 -8.97
CA GLY A 66 1.10 0.27 -8.08
C GLY A 66 2.43 -0.01 -8.76
N GLU A 67 3.44 -0.34 -7.97
CA GLU A 67 4.80 -0.59 -8.43
C GLU A 67 5.31 -1.92 -7.86
N VAL A 68 6.06 -2.67 -8.67
CA VAL A 68 6.69 -3.94 -8.27
C VAL A 68 8.18 -3.71 -8.01
N TYR A 69 8.65 -4.18 -6.86
CA TYR A 69 10.05 -4.15 -6.46
C TYR A 69 10.52 -5.56 -6.13
N SER A 70 11.78 -5.85 -6.48
CA SER A 70 12.51 -6.99 -5.97
C SER A 70 13.30 -6.56 -4.74
N VAL A 71 13.12 -7.26 -3.62
CA VAL A 71 13.69 -6.88 -2.32
C VAL A 71 14.41 -8.05 -1.64
N THR A 72 15.44 -7.75 -0.85
CA THR A 72 16.10 -8.72 0.03
C THR A 72 15.27 -8.99 1.29
N ASP A 73 15.63 -10.01 2.07
CA ASP A 73 15.02 -10.29 3.36
C ASP A 73 15.10 -9.09 4.33
N ALA A 74 16.22 -8.35 4.31
CA ALA A 74 16.43 -7.20 5.17
C ALA A 74 15.47 -6.06 4.83
N VAL A 75 15.35 -5.70 3.55
CA VAL A 75 14.39 -4.68 3.10
C VAL A 75 12.96 -5.13 3.40
N LEU A 76 12.66 -6.41 3.18
CA LEU A 76 11.34 -6.96 3.46
C LEU A 76 10.97 -6.87 4.95
N ALA A 77 11.93 -7.05 5.86
CA ALA A 77 11.73 -6.88 7.30
C ALA A 77 11.48 -5.40 7.68
N ASP A 78 12.20 -4.45 7.08
CA ASP A 78 11.97 -3.01 7.30
C ASP A 78 10.54 -2.60 6.90
N LEU A 79 10.03 -3.17 5.80
CA LEU A 79 8.65 -2.93 5.36
C LEU A 79 7.64 -3.52 6.35
N ASP A 80 7.90 -4.69 6.92
CA ASP A 80 7.03 -5.28 7.97
C ASP A 80 6.98 -4.44 9.24
N GLU A 81 8.11 -3.85 9.63
CA GLU A 81 8.19 -2.95 10.78
C GLU A 81 7.38 -1.67 10.53
N LEU A 82 7.56 -1.05 9.36
CA LEU A 82 6.80 0.15 8.97
C LEU A 82 5.28 -0.11 9.02
N GLU A 83 4.85 -1.21 8.43
CA GLU A 83 3.44 -1.60 8.31
C GLU A 83 2.88 -2.24 9.59
N LYS A 84 3.73 -2.45 10.61
CA LYS A 84 3.39 -3.05 11.91
C LYS A 84 2.69 -4.40 11.75
N VAL A 85 3.26 -5.29 10.96
CA VAL A 85 2.74 -6.65 10.75
C VAL A 85 2.86 -7.48 12.05
N PRO A 86 1.86 -8.30 12.41
CA PRO A 86 0.54 -8.52 11.78
C PRO A 86 -0.60 -7.64 12.34
N ILE A 87 -0.27 -6.60 13.11
CA ILE A 87 -1.24 -5.83 13.90
C ILE A 87 -2.07 -4.88 13.04
N TYR A 88 -1.40 -4.02 12.25
CA TYR A 88 -2.10 -3.03 11.42
C TYR A 88 -2.36 -3.55 10.01
N TYR A 89 -1.35 -4.22 9.45
CA TYR A 89 -1.45 -4.88 8.17
C TYR A 89 -1.02 -6.34 8.30
N GLU A 90 -1.48 -7.17 7.38
CA GLU A 90 -1.00 -8.52 7.14
C GLU A 90 -0.35 -8.58 5.74
N ARG A 91 0.77 -9.29 5.63
CA ARG A 91 1.41 -9.54 4.33
C ARG A 91 0.85 -10.81 3.70
N LYS A 92 0.38 -10.72 2.46
CA LYS A 92 -0.12 -11.85 1.66
C LYS A 92 0.54 -11.84 0.28
N VAL A 93 0.44 -12.96 -0.42
CA VAL A 93 0.87 -13.06 -1.82
C VAL A 93 -0.35 -12.87 -2.73
N VAL A 94 -0.21 -12.04 -3.76
CA VAL A 94 -1.21 -11.84 -4.82
C VAL A 94 -0.54 -11.88 -6.19
N LYS A 95 -1.35 -12.12 -7.23
CA LYS A 95 -0.89 -12.01 -8.62
C LYS A 95 -0.93 -10.57 -9.10
N VAL A 96 0.15 -10.14 -9.72
CA VAL A 96 0.30 -8.80 -10.30
C VAL A 96 0.76 -8.91 -11.75
N GLU A 97 0.09 -8.21 -12.65
CA GLU A 97 0.39 -8.12 -14.07
C GLU A 97 1.24 -6.86 -14.33
N ASP A 98 2.13 -6.90 -15.33
CA ASP A 98 2.82 -5.68 -15.79
C ASP A 98 1.80 -4.73 -16.44
N ALA A 99 1.76 -3.49 -15.98
CA ALA A 99 0.83 -2.47 -16.47
C ALA A 99 1.02 -2.12 -17.96
N LYS A 100 2.18 -2.40 -18.56
CA LYS A 100 2.45 -2.18 -19.98
C LYS A 100 1.89 -3.27 -20.89
N GLN A 101 1.31 -4.35 -20.32
CA GLN A 101 0.71 -5.45 -21.07
C GLN A 101 1.65 -6.03 -22.14
N ASN A 102 2.88 -6.37 -21.76
CA ASN A 102 3.71 -7.22 -22.62
C ASN A 102 3.01 -8.57 -22.69
N GLU A 103 2.41 -8.91 -23.84
CA GLU A 103 1.57 -10.10 -24.09
C GLU A 103 2.25 -11.46 -23.73
N ASN A 104 3.54 -11.45 -23.35
CA ASN A 104 4.34 -12.61 -22.97
C ASN A 104 4.83 -12.63 -21.51
N GLU A 105 4.52 -11.63 -20.67
CA GLU A 105 4.90 -11.66 -19.25
C GLU A 105 3.77 -12.23 -18.38
N ALA A 106 4.01 -13.43 -17.86
CA ALA A 106 3.12 -14.06 -16.88
C ALA A 106 3.02 -13.19 -15.61
N ALA A 107 1.83 -13.17 -15.00
CA ALA A 107 1.62 -12.48 -13.73
C ALA A 107 2.61 -12.99 -12.66
N PHE A 108 3.13 -12.05 -11.86
CA PHE A 108 4.10 -12.31 -10.81
C PHE A 108 3.40 -12.52 -9.47
N ASP A 109 3.87 -13.49 -8.68
CA ASP A 109 3.46 -13.62 -7.28
C ASP A 109 4.23 -12.59 -6.44
N CYS A 110 3.51 -11.59 -5.94
CA CYS A 110 4.07 -10.47 -5.18
C CYS A 110 3.48 -10.45 -3.77
N PHE A 111 4.32 -10.16 -2.78
CA PHE A 111 3.86 -9.75 -1.46
C PHE A 111 3.16 -8.39 -1.54
N VAL A 112 2.05 -8.26 -0.81
CA VAL A 112 1.29 -7.03 -0.63
C VAL A 112 0.80 -6.93 0.82
N TYR A 113 0.66 -5.71 1.33
CA TYR A 113 0.18 -5.43 2.68
C TYR A 113 -1.32 -5.12 2.66
N PHE A 114 -2.13 -5.98 3.25
CA PHE A 114 -3.57 -5.76 3.44
C PHE A 114 -3.84 -5.26 4.85
N ARG A 115 -4.81 -4.37 4.99
CA ARG A 115 -5.27 -3.89 6.28
C ARG A 115 -5.89 -5.05 7.06
N THR A 116 -5.44 -5.27 8.30
CA THR A 116 -6.03 -6.29 9.17
C THR A 116 -7.46 -5.87 9.55
N SER A 117 -8.41 -6.81 9.53
CA SER A 117 -9.81 -6.56 9.90
C SER A 117 -9.99 -6.12 11.36
N SER A 118 -9.04 -6.47 12.24
CA SER A 118 -9.01 -6.10 13.65
C SER A 118 -8.25 -4.78 13.94
N ALA A 119 -7.78 -4.06 12.91
CA ALA A 119 -6.99 -2.85 13.13
C ALA A 119 -7.80 -1.75 13.86
N PRO A 120 -7.28 -1.15 14.95
CA PRO A 120 -8.03 -0.32 15.90
C PRO A 120 -8.55 1.04 15.37
N SER A 121 -8.49 1.30 14.06
CA SER A 121 -8.89 2.57 13.45
C SER A 121 -9.72 2.41 12.16
N LEU A 122 -10.39 1.26 11.97
CA LEU A 122 -11.31 1.08 10.84
C LEU A 122 -12.58 1.96 10.93
N SER A 123 -12.70 2.76 11.99
CA SER A 123 -13.96 3.34 12.46
C SER A 123 -14.47 4.57 11.69
N SER A 124 -13.78 5.08 10.67
CA SER A 124 -14.36 6.04 9.71
C SER A 124 -13.49 6.17 8.46
N PRO A 125 -13.84 5.52 7.32
CA PRO A 125 -13.20 5.83 6.04
C PRO A 125 -13.41 7.31 5.70
N HIS A 126 -12.39 7.97 5.12
CA HIS A 126 -12.63 9.25 4.45
C HIS A 126 -13.48 8.98 3.22
N SER A 127 -14.30 9.96 2.86
CA SER A 127 -15.08 9.96 1.60
C SER A 127 -16.01 8.76 1.43
N ASN A 128 -17.18 8.75 2.09
CA ASN A 128 -18.41 8.04 1.69
C ASN A 128 -18.27 6.63 1.06
N GLY A 129 -17.27 5.81 1.44
CA GLY A 129 -17.03 4.49 0.84
C GLY A 129 -16.40 4.49 -0.56
N ARG A 130 -15.75 5.57 -1.01
CA ARG A 130 -15.06 5.63 -2.31
C ARG A 130 -13.97 4.56 -2.41
N VAL A 131 -13.95 3.86 -3.55
CA VAL A 131 -12.92 2.87 -3.91
C VAL A 131 -12.07 3.41 -5.06
N PHE A 132 -10.75 3.32 -4.89
CA PHE A 132 -9.75 3.86 -5.82
C PHE A 132 -9.14 2.73 -6.66
N ALA A 133 -8.82 3.03 -7.93
CA ALA A 133 -7.97 2.15 -8.74
C ALA A 133 -6.47 2.44 -8.50
N GLU A 134 -6.16 3.62 -7.96
CA GLU A 134 -4.80 4.07 -7.71
C GLU A 134 -4.80 5.10 -6.58
N TYR A 135 -3.76 5.06 -5.73
CA TYR A 135 -3.42 6.17 -4.85
C TYR A 135 -2.48 7.14 -5.58
N ALA A 136 -3.04 8.22 -6.13
CA ALA A 136 -2.29 9.21 -6.92
C ALA A 136 -1.58 10.24 -6.04
N ILE A 137 -0.43 10.75 -6.49
CA ILE A 137 0.36 11.71 -5.71
C ILE A 137 -0.32 13.09 -5.64
N GLU A 138 -1.07 13.46 -6.67
CA GLU A 138 -1.87 14.68 -6.73
C GLU A 138 -2.98 14.65 -5.66
N ASP A 139 -3.73 13.55 -5.59
CA ASP A 139 -4.76 13.35 -4.56
C ASP A 139 -4.14 13.35 -3.15
N HIS A 140 -2.98 12.69 -2.97
CA HIS A 140 -2.25 12.71 -1.70
C HIS A 140 -1.87 14.14 -1.29
N ARG A 141 -1.28 14.93 -2.19
CA ARG A 141 -0.89 16.32 -1.91
C ARG A 141 -2.09 17.20 -1.57
N ALA A 142 -3.26 16.92 -2.14
CA ALA A 142 -4.47 17.69 -1.89
C ALA A 142 -5.19 17.33 -0.57
N HIS A 143 -5.08 16.08 -0.11
CA HIS A 143 -5.96 15.56 0.95
C HIS A 143 -5.25 14.93 2.15
N TYR A 144 -3.97 14.56 2.03
CA TYR A 144 -3.25 13.89 3.11
C TYR A 144 -2.97 14.81 4.29
N VAL A 145 -3.32 14.34 5.48
CA VAL A 145 -3.03 15.02 6.74
C VAL A 145 -1.87 14.29 7.46
N PRO A 146 -0.68 14.90 7.59
CA PRO A 146 0.45 14.32 8.32
C PRO A 146 0.14 14.08 9.79
N ARG A 147 0.77 13.06 10.40
CA ARG A 147 0.47 12.65 11.79
C ARG A 147 0.52 13.79 12.82
N HIS A 148 1.51 14.68 12.72
CA HIS A 148 1.67 15.81 13.66
C HIS A 148 0.54 16.85 13.56
N GLN A 149 -0.21 16.90 12.45
CA GLN A 149 -1.37 17.79 12.27
C GLN A 149 -2.69 17.14 12.68
N ARG A 150 -2.69 15.84 13.02
CA ARG A 150 -3.91 15.09 13.38
C ARG A 150 -4.32 15.32 14.82
N GLU A 151 -3.37 15.57 15.71
CA GLU A 151 -3.62 15.80 17.13
C GLU A 151 -4.44 17.09 17.34
N GLU A 152 -4.19 18.14 16.55
CA GLU A 152 -4.99 19.38 16.56
C GLU A 152 -6.44 19.14 16.11
N LEU A 153 -6.67 18.20 15.19
CA LEU A 153 -8.00 17.86 14.67
C LEU A 153 -8.84 17.01 15.64
N LEU A 154 -8.20 16.22 16.49
CA LEU A 154 -8.90 15.43 17.52
C LEU A 154 -9.48 16.32 18.62
N VAL A 155 -8.83 17.46 18.91
CA VAL A 155 -9.32 18.42 19.91
C VAL A 155 -10.61 19.10 19.41
N VAL A 156 -10.67 19.54 18.16
CA VAL A 156 -11.85 20.27 17.62
C VAL A 156 -13.12 19.40 17.55
N ASP A 157 -12.97 18.09 17.32
CA ASP A 157 -14.10 17.13 17.32
C ASP A 157 -14.68 16.89 18.73
N GLU A 158 -13.87 17.02 19.80
CA GLU A 158 -14.36 16.87 21.18
C GLU A 158 -15.09 18.12 21.71
N PHE A 159 -14.74 19.32 21.22
CA PHE A 159 -15.37 20.58 21.62
C PHE A 159 -16.56 21.01 20.76
N SER A 160 -16.91 20.26 19.71
CA SER A 160 -18.05 20.53 18.82
C SER A 160 -19.31 19.71 19.14
N LYS A 161 -19.38 19.11 20.34
CA LYS A 161 -20.59 18.43 20.86
C LYS A 161 -21.30 19.27 21.92
#